data_AF-A0A2N2M6K3-F1
#
_entry.id   AF-A0A2N2M6K3-F1
#
_cell.length_a   1.000
_cell.length_b   1.000
_cell.length_c   1.000
_cell.angle_alpha   90.00
_cell.angle_beta   90.00
_cell.angle_gamma   90.00
#
_symmetry.space_group_name_H-M   'P 1'
#
loop_
_entity.id
_entity.type
_entity.pdbx_description
1 polymer ?
#
loop_
_entity_poly.entity_id
_entity_poly.type
_entity_poly.pdbx_seq_one_letter_code
_entity_poly.pdbx_strand_id
1 'polypeptide(L)'
;QSSAGFAPFNGIVLAADTTVADGNTIMGKPVDNEDARRMLIRLRGKIHQVHSAVVVSIPSKGIKREALCSTDVHMRRYTEDEIKTYLDTGDPIDKAGAYAIQHPVFRPVIKFAGCFASVMGFPLCHFEYMLRQMGYGERKEIPFVCQEKLSYSCPIYQHVLKGEIVG
;
A
#
# COMPACT_ATOMS: atom_id res chain seq x y z
N GLN A 1 -9.11 30.56 -24.89
CA GLN A 1 -8.08 29.72 -24.25
C GLN A 1 -8.65 29.21 -22.94
N SER A 2 -8.50 27.91 -22.71
CA SER A 2 -9.22 27.07 -21.74
C SER A 2 -9.17 27.59 -20.30
N SER A 3 -10.32 27.93 -19.72
CA SER A 3 -10.51 28.02 -18.28
C SER A 3 -10.52 26.61 -17.72
N ALA A 4 -9.38 26.10 -17.26
CA ALA A 4 -9.37 24.96 -16.35
C ALA A 4 -10.12 25.39 -15.08
N GLY A 5 -11.41 25.04 -15.01
CA GLY A 5 -12.25 25.31 -13.86
C GLY A 5 -11.73 24.52 -12.68
N PHE A 6 -10.91 25.15 -11.85
CA PHE A 6 -10.54 24.58 -10.57
C PHE A 6 -11.81 24.39 -9.75
N ALA A 7 -11.98 23.19 -9.16
CA ALA A 7 -13.13 22.94 -8.30
C ALA A 7 -13.16 24.01 -7.18
N PRO A 8 -14.32 24.62 -6.89
CA PRO A 8 -14.44 25.72 -5.93
C PRO A 8 -14.17 25.29 -4.48
N PHE A 9 -13.88 24.01 -4.25
CA PHE A 9 -13.59 23.44 -2.95
C PHE A 9 -12.19 23.86 -2.47
N ASN A 10 -12.14 24.70 -1.45
CA ASN A 10 -10.89 25.12 -0.80
C ASN A 10 -10.40 24.06 0.22
N GLY A 11 -10.20 22.83 -0.24
CA GLY A 11 -9.74 21.73 0.61
C GLY A 11 -8.72 20.82 -0.06
N ILE A 12 -8.13 19.96 0.75
CA ILE A 12 -7.15 18.96 0.34
C ILE A 12 -7.92 17.70 -0.08
N VAL A 13 -7.65 17.22 -1.29
CA VAL A 13 -8.11 15.91 -1.77
C VAL A 13 -6.96 14.92 -1.59
N LEU A 14 -7.23 13.84 -0.86
CA LEU A 14 -6.33 12.72 -0.68
C LEU A 14 -6.93 11.49 -1.38
N ALA A 15 -6.15 10.86 -2.24
CA ALA A 15 -6.48 9.59 -2.85
C ALA A 15 -5.32 8.61 -2.66
N ALA A 16 -5.65 7.33 -2.50
CA ALA A 16 -4.68 6.25 -2.51
C ALA A 16 -5.28 5.03 -3.21
N ASP A 17 -4.43 4.28 -3.89
CA ASP A 17 -4.78 3.00 -4.50
C ASP A 17 -3.64 2.01 -4.25
N THR A 18 -3.97 0.73 -4.14
CA THR A 18 -2.98 -0.33 -3.92
C THR A 18 -3.30 -1.55 -4.75
N THR A 19 -2.27 -2.05 -5.43
CA THR A 19 -2.39 -3.23 -6.28
C THR A 19 -1.23 -4.19 -6.08
N VAL A 20 -1.48 -5.45 -6.38
CA VAL A 20 -0.50 -6.52 -6.33
C VAL A 20 -0.08 -6.88 -7.75
N ALA A 21 1.21 -7.06 -8.01
CA ALA A 21 1.74 -7.49 -9.30
C ALA A 21 2.61 -8.74 -9.16
N ASP A 22 2.32 -9.77 -9.95
CA ASP A 22 3.16 -10.96 -10.10
C ASP A 22 3.75 -10.97 -11.52
N GLY A 23 4.98 -10.48 -11.65
CA GLY A 23 5.59 -10.16 -12.93
C GLY A 23 4.82 -9.04 -13.63
N ASN A 24 4.35 -9.31 -14.86
CA ASN A 24 3.58 -8.35 -15.66
C ASN A 24 2.07 -8.45 -15.44
N THR A 25 1.61 -9.22 -14.45
CA THR A 25 0.18 -9.43 -14.18
C THR A 25 -0.25 -8.67 -12.93
N ILE A 26 -1.13 -7.67 -13.12
CA ILE A 26 -1.80 -6.95 -12.04
C ILE A 26 -2.93 -7.81 -11.48
N MET A 27 -2.99 -7.92 -10.15
CA MET A 27 -4.00 -8.63 -9.39
C MET A 27 -4.74 -7.63 -8.48
N GLY A 28 -5.94 -7.27 -8.92
CA GLY A 28 -6.87 -6.47 -8.12
C GLY A 28 -7.53 -7.29 -7.01
N LYS A 29 -8.72 -6.84 -6.60
CA LYS A 29 -9.58 -7.59 -5.68
C LYS A 29 -10.14 -8.83 -6.38
N PRO A 30 -10.21 -9.99 -5.70
CA PRO A 30 -10.82 -11.17 -6.29
C PRO A 30 -12.31 -10.94 -6.52
N VAL A 31 -12.86 -11.50 -7.59
CA VAL A 31 -14.30 -11.38 -7.89
C VAL A 31 -15.17 -12.32 -7.04
N ASP A 32 -14.60 -13.43 -6.59
CA ASP A 32 -15.22 -14.43 -5.73
C ASP A 32 -14.16 -15.26 -4.97
N ASN A 33 -14.61 -16.21 -4.15
CA ASN A 33 -13.73 -17.08 -3.36
C ASN A 33 -12.85 -18.01 -4.21
N GLU A 34 -13.30 -18.41 -5.39
CA GLU A 34 -12.50 -19.28 -6.26
C GLU A 34 -11.37 -18.49 -6.91
N ASP A 35 -11.64 -17.24 -7.31
CA ASP A 35 -10.62 -16.32 -7.79
C ASP A 35 -9.60 -15.99 -6.70
N ALA A 36 -10.06 -15.74 -5.46
CA ALA A 36 -9.19 -15.57 -4.31
C ALA A 36 -8.28 -16.78 -4.08
N ARG A 37 -8.83 -18.00 -4.17
CA ARG A 37 -8.04 -19.25 -4.09
C ARG A 37 -6.97 -19.32 -5.17
N ARG A 38 -7.31 -19.01 -6.43
CA ARG A 38 -6.34 -19.00 -7.54
C ARG A 38 -5.23 -17.97 -7.31
N MET A 39 -5.56 -16.76 -6.84
CA MET A 39 -4.58 -15.73 -6.52
C MET A 39 -3.60 -16.20 -5.44
N LEU A 40 -4.11 -16.76 -4.34
CA LEU A 40 -3.28 -17.31 -3.25
C LEU A 40 -2.38 -18.45 -3.75
N ILE A 41 -2.91 -19.42 -4.49
CA ILE A 41 -2.08 -20.50 -5.07
C ILE A 41 -0.99 -19.95 -5.99
N ARG A 42 -1.31 -18.93 -6.79
CA ARG A 42 -0.36 -18.29 -7.71
C ARG A 42 0.78 -17.62 -6.94
N LEU A 43 0.47 -16.93 -5.85
CA LEU A 43 1.43 -16.18 -5.03
C LEU A 43 2.23 -17.07 -4.06
N ARG A 44 1.70 -18.24 -3.69
CA ARG A 44 2.31 -19.16 -2.73
C ARG A 44 3.79 -19.44 -3.02
N GLY A 45 4.64 -19.17 -2.03
CA GLY A 45 6.09 -19.44 -2.10
C GLY A 45 6.86 -18.59 -3.12
N LYS A 46 6.24 -17.55 -3.69
CA LYS A 46 6.87 -16.63 -4.65
C LYS A 46 7.13 -15.26 -4.04
N ILE A 47 7.85 -14.46 -4.81
CA ILE A 47 8.03 -13.03 -4.59
C ILE A 47 7.11 -12.31 -5.57
N HIS A 48 6.36 -11.33 -5.08
CA HIS A 48 5.52 -10.44 -5.88
C HIS A 48 5.73 -8.99 -5.42
N GLN A 49 5.23 -8.03 -6.18
CA GLN A 49 5.33 -6.61 -5.84
C GLN A 49 3.98 -6.08 -5.35
N VAL A 50 4.01 -5.24 -4.33
CA VAL A 50 2.84 -4.46 -3.89
C VAL A 50 3.12 -3.00 -4.17
N HIS A 51 2.29 -2.39 -5.00
CA HIS A 51 2.40 -1.01 -5.40
C HIS A 51 1.30 -0.21 -4.72
N SER A 52 1.68 0.84 -3.98
CA SER A 52 0.72 1.80 -3.44
C SER A 52 1.04 3.18 -3.95
N ALA A 53 0.05 3.78 -4.62
CA ALA A 53 0.10 5.15 -5.06
C ALA A 53 -0.69 6.02 -4.08
N VAL A 54 -0.17 7.20 -3.77
CA VAL A 54 -0.87 8.23 -3.00
C VAL A 54 -0.79 9.55 -3.74
N VAL A 55 -1.91 10.29 -3.77
CA VAL A 55 -2.02 11.59 -4.43
C VAL A 55 -2.63 12.59 -3.46
N VAL A 56 -1.98 13.75 -3.33
CA VAL A 56 -2.49 14.90 -2.59
C VAL A 56 -2.70 16.05 -3.56
N SER A 57 -3.91 16.59 -3.60
CA SER A 57 -4.30 17.67 -4.50
C SER A 57 -4.97 18.80 -3.75
N ILE A 58 -4.68 20.04 -4.14
CA ILE A 58 -5.45 21.24 -3.75
C ILE A 58 -5.97 21.84 -5.05
N PRO A 59 -7.16 21.40 -5.52
CA PRO A 59 -7.70 21.82 -6.81
C PRO A 59 -7.78 23.34 -6.94
N SER A 60 -8.23 24.05 -5.91
CA SER A 60 -8.34 25.52 -5.90
C SER A 60 -7.01 26.25 -6.16
N LYS A 61 -5.87 25.59 -5.94
CA LYS A 61 -4.52 26.15 -6.14
C LYS A 61 -3.76 25.52 -7.31
N GLY A 62 -4.36 24.56 -8.01
CA GLY A 62 -3.68 23.78 -9.05
C GLY A 62 -2.47 22.97 -8.54
N ILE A 63 -2.40 22.68 -7.24
CA ILE A 63 -1.29 21.93 -6.64
C ILE A 63 -1.63 20.45 -6.65
N LYS A 64 -0.72 19.61 -7.17
CA LYS A 64 -0.80 18.14 -7.09
C LYS A 64 0.58 17.57 -6.72
N ARG A 65 0.59 16.58 -5.83
CA ARG A 65 1.75 15.74 -5.53
C ARG A 65 1.31 14.28 -5.55
N GLU A 66 2.19 13.42 -6.01
CA GLU A 66 1.97 11.98 -6.07
C GLU A 66 3.24 11.25 -5.68
N ALA A 67 3.07 10.06 -5.11
CA ALA A 67 4.15 9.16 -4.77
C ALA A 67 3.72 7.71 -5.00
N LEU A 68 4.67 6.88 -5.40
CA LEU A 68 4.52 5.44 -5.56
C LEU A 68 5.51 4.75 -4.61
N CYS A 69 5.07 3.69 -3.95
CA CYS A 69 5.93 2.81 -3.15
C CYS A 69 5.69 1.36 -3.58
N SER A 70 6.76 0.65 -3.95
CA SER A 70 6.75 -0.69 -4.57
C SER A 70 7.52 -1.72 -3.72
N THR A 71 6.82 -2.43 -2.86
CA THR A 71 7.47 -3.38 -1.95
C THR A 71 7.49 -4.81 -2.50
N ASP A 72 8.66 -5.42 -2.58
CA ASP A 72 8.80 -6.86 -2.82
C ASP A 72 8.36 -7.64 -1.58
N VAL A 73 7.42 -8.58 -1.77
CA VAL A 73 6.81 -9.38 -0.70
C VAL A 73 7.02 -10.86 -1.00
N HIS A 74 7.61 -11.58 -0.04
CA HIS A 74 7.89 -13.00 -0.14
C HIS A 74 6.80 -13.77 0.60
N MET A 75 6.04 -14.58 -0.13
CA MET A 75 4.96 -15.38 0.43
C MET A 75 5.49 -16.69 1.03
N ARG A 76 4.88 -17.12 2.14
CA ARG A 76 5.09 -18.47 2.68
C ARG A 76 4.54 -19.53 1.71
N ARG A 77 4.97 -20.77 1.95
CA ARG A 77 4.39 -21.97 1.33
C ARG A 77 3.24 -22.51 2.18
N TYR A 78 2.17 -21.73 2.34
CA TYR A 78 0.97 -22.16 3.07
C TYR A 78 0.25 -23.33 2.37
N THR A 79 -0.41 -24.16 3.15
CA THR A 79 -1.15 -25.35 2.71
C THR A 79 -2.49 -24.99 2.09
N GLU A 80 -3.12 -25.94 1.37
CA GLU A 80 -4.49 -25.76 0.88
C GLU A 80 -5.49 -25.59 2.04
N ASP A 81 -5.27 -26.26 3.18
CA ASP A 81 -6.12 -26.14 4.36
C ASP A 81 -6.04 -24.74 5.01
N GLU A 82 -4.85 -24.13 5.05
CA GLU A 82 -4.68 -22.73 5.46
C GLU A 82 -5.41 -21.79 4.51
N ILE A 83 -5.33 -22.01 3.18
CA ILE A 83 -6.05 -21.21 2.18
C ILE A 83 -7.56 -21.31 2.43
N LYS A 84 -8.09 -22.52 2.55
CA LYS A 84 -9.51 -22.75 2.80
C LYS A 84 -9.98 -22.04 4.07
N THR A 85 -9.26 -22.23 5.17
CA THR A 85 -9.56 -21.58 6.45
C THR A 85 -9.54 -20.05 6.32
N TYR A 86 -8.61 -19.50 5.54
CA TYR A 86 -8.54 -18.06 5.31
C TYR A 86 -9.70 -17.55 4.45
N LEU A 87 -10.07 -18.27 3.39
CA LEU A 87 -11.23 -17.93 2.55
C LEU A 87 -12.54 -17.94 3.35
N ASP A 88 -12.70 -18.88 4.28
CA ASP A 88 -13.88 -18.98 5.15
C ASP A 88 -14.06 -17.74 6.06
N THR A 89 -13.02 -16.92 6.25
CA THR A 89 -13.13 -15.65 7.00
C THR A 89 -13.80 -14.53 6.22
N GLY A 90 -13.84 -14.62 4.89
CA GLY A 90 -14.28 -13.52 4.00
C GLY A 90 -13.28 -12.36 3.87
N ASP A 91 -12.22 -12.33 4.68
CA ASP A 91 -11.17 -11.32 4.63
C ASP A 91 -10.49 -11.16 3.25
N PRO A 92 -10.32 -12.20 2.41
CA PRO A 92 -9.66 -12.05 1.11
C PRO A 92 -10.37 -11.13 0.11
N ILE A 93 -11.70 -10.98 0.21
CA ILE A 93 -12.53 -10.44 -0.88
C ILE A 93 -12.28 -8.96 -1.18
N ASP A 94 -11.98 -8.16 -0.16
CA ASP A 94 -11.78 -6.72 -0.34
C ASP A 94 -10.30 -6.33 -0.55
N LYS A 95 -9.41 -7.31 -0.76
CA LYS A 95 -7.95 -7.12 -0.79
C LYS A 95 -7.35 -7.42 -2.15
N ALA A 96 -6.49 -6.52 -2.63
CA ALA A 96 -5.71 -6.78 -3.84
C ALA A 96 -4.81 -8.01 -3.63
N GLY A 97 -4.79 -8.93 -4.60
CA GLY A 97 -4.07 -10.20 -4.48
C GLY A 97 -4.65 -11.17 -3.44
N ALA A 98 -5.85 -10.91 -2.93
CA ALA A 98 -6.61 -11.76 -2.02
C ALA A 98 -5.93 -12.06 -0.67
N TYR A 99 -5.07 -11.17 -0.16
CA TYR A 99 -4.44 -11.38 1.15
C TYR A 99 -4.24 -10.09 1.96
N ALA A 100 -4.27 -10.20 3.29
CA ALA A 100 -3.81 -9.18 4.23
C ALA A 100 -2.47 -9.59 4.86
N ILE A 101 -1.44 -8.74 4.74
CA ILE A 101 -0.14 -8.99 5.36
C ILE A 101 -0.24 -9.08 6.90
N GLN A 102 -1.19 -8.36 7.49
CA GLN A 102 -1.45 -8.26 8.93
C GLN A 102 -2.37 -9.34 9.48
N HIS A 103 -2.84 -10.29 8.65
CA HIS A 103 -3.82 -11.26 9.10
C HIS A 103 -3.24 -12.16 10.22
N PRO A 104 -3.84 -12.20 11.43
CA PRO A 104 -3.19 -12.69 12.64
C PRO A 104 -2.97 -14.22 12.65
N VAL A 105 -3.81 -14.97 11.93
CA VAL A 105 -3.73 -16.44 11.84
C VAL A 105 -3.02 -16.85 10.55
N PHE A 106 -3.61 -16.51 9.40
CA PHE A 106 -3.04 -16.83 8.09
C PHE A 106 -1.60 -16.33 7.89
N ARG A 107 -1.23 -15.11 8.33
CA ARG A 107 0.16 -14.58 8.27
C ARG A 107 0.88 -14.84 6.94
N PRO A 108 0.36 -14.47 5.76
CA PRO A 108 0.78 -14.97 4.44
C PRO A 108 2.27 -14.80 4.08
N VAL A 109 2.94 -13.81 4.68
CA VAL A 109 4.26 -13.31 4.28
C VAL A 109 5.36 -13.89 5.18
N ILE A 110 6.47 -14.34 4.58
CA ILE A 110 7.66 -14.78 5.31
C ILE A 110 8.71 -13.69 5.44
N LYS A 111 8.78 -12.78 4.46
CA LYS A 111 9.77 -11.71 4.40
C LYS A 111 9.30 -10.60 3.48
N PHE A 112 9.62 -9.37 3.82
CA PHE A 112 9.60 -8.22 2.92
C PHE A 112 10.61 -7.20 3.47
N ALA A 113 11.08 -6.28 2.63
CA ALA A 113 11.92 -5.17 3.06
C ALA A 113 11.42 -3.90 2.40
N GLY A 114 10.74 -3.04 3.16
CA GLY A 114 10.08 -1.87 2.58
C GLY A 114 9.12 -1.22 3.56
N CYS A 115 8.05 -0.60 3.05
CA CYS A 115 7.07 0.09 3.89
C CYS A 115 5.88 -0.82 4.19
N PHE A 116 5.76 -1.33 5.42
CA PHE A 116 4.61 -2.15 5.83
C PHE A 116 3.28 -1.39 5.67
N ALA A 117 3.24 -0.10 6.04
CA ALA A 117 2.06 0.74 5.86
C ALA A 117 1.66 0.87 4.38
N SER A 118 2.65 0.92 3.47
CA SER A 118 2.39 0.87 2.03
C SER A 118 1.75 -0.46 1.65
N VAL A 119 2.31 -1.60 2.06
CA VAL A 119 1.72 -2.92 1.76
C VAL A 119 0.29 -3.04 2.29
N MET A 120 -0.03 -2.38 3.40
CA MET A 120 -1.40 -2.30 3.94
C MET A 120 -2.33 -1.36 3.17
N GLY A 121 -1.80 -0.44 2.36
CA GLY A 121 -2.57 0.42 1.47
C GLY A 121 -2.20 1.90 1.45
N PHE A 122 -1.30 2.35 2.34
CA PHE A 122 -1.01 3.79 2.46
C PHE A 122 0.44 4.09 2.88
N PRO A 123 1.30 4.61 1.98
CA PRO A 123 2.69 4.93 2.29
C PRO A 123 2.81 6.23 3.10
N LEU A 124 2.64 6.12 4.43
CA LEU A 124 2.59 7.26 5.36
C LEU A 124 3.80 8.21 5.28
N CYS A 125 5.02 7.68 5.09
CA CYS A 125 6.22 8.52 5.00
C CYS A 125 6.27 9.31 3.68
N HIS A 126 5.85 8.70 2.56
CA HIS A 126 5.75 9.39 1.28
C HIS A 126 4.68 10.48 1.34
N PHE A 127 3.53 10.18 1.96
CA PHE A 127 2.50 11.18 2.24
C PHE A 127 3.01 12.34 3.08
N GLU A 128 3.71 12.06 4.17
CA GLU A 128 4.27 13.10 5.04
C GLU A 128 5.26 13.99 4.29
N TYR A 129 6.16 13.39 3.50
CA TYR A 129 7.12 14.11 2.68
C TYR A 129 6.43 15.02 1.64
N MET A 130 5.39 14.53 0.97
CA MET A 130 4.60 15.36 0.04
C MET A 130 3.96 16.56 0.74
N LEU A 131 3.44 16.38 1.95
CA LEU A 131 2.87 17.50 2.70
C LEU A 131 3.93 18.54 3.08
N ARG A 132 5.17 18.15 3.39
CA ARG A 132 6.30 19.09 3.58
C ARG A 132 6.54 19.90 2.32
N GLN A 133 6.61 19.24 1.16
CA GLN A 133 6.80 19.90 -0.14
C GLN A 133 5.66 20.88 -0.49
N MET A 134 4.48 20.68 0.08
CA MET A 134 3.31 21.55 -0.10
C MET A 134 3.24 22.69 0.94
N GLY A 135 4.22 22.80 1.84
CA GLY A 135 4.29 23.88 2.84
C GLY A 135 3.47 23.63 4.12
N TYR A 136 3.00 22.40 4.36
CA TYR A 136 2.25 22.06 5.59
C TYR A 136 3.15 21.71 6.79
N GLY A 137 4.44 22.02 6.73
CA GLY A 137 5.41 21.75 7.78
C GLY A 137 5.74 20.27 8.00
N GLU A 138 6.68 20.03 8.91
CA GLU A 138 7.14 18.68 9.28
C GLU A 138 6.24 18.08 10.35
N ARG A 139 5.74 16.86 10.10
CA ARG A 139 5.05 16.05 11.09
C ARG A 139 5.99 14.97 11.59
N LYS A 140 6.91 15.38 12.46
CA LYS A 140 8.01 14.54 12.97
C LYS A 140 7.55 13.24 13.63
N GLU A 141 6.34 13.21 14.17
CA GLU A 141 5.79 12.05 14.87
C GLU A 141 5.29 10.93 13.95
N ILE A 142 4.90 11.23 12.71
CA ILE A 142 4.32 10.23 11.78
C ILE A 142 5.17 8.96 11.65
N PRO A 143 6.48 9.02 11.35
CA PRO A 143 7.28 7.81 11.22
C PRO A 143 7.37 7.01 12.53
N PHE A 144 7.32 7.66 13.69
CA PHE A 144 7.41 6.97 14.98
C PHE A 144 6.09 6.31 15.35
N VAL A 145 4.97 7.04 15.23
CA VAL A 145 3.62 6.51 15.47
C VAL A 145 3.32 5.37 14.51
N CYS A 146 3.70 5.48 13.24
CA CYS A 146 3.54 4.42 12.25
C CYS A 146 4.26 3.15 12.68
N GLN A 147 5.54 3.25 13.03
CA GLN A 147 6.36 2.09 13.43
C GLN A 147 5.89 1.46 14.74
N GLU A 148 5.48 2.28 15.72
CA GLU A 148 4.91 1.82 16.99
C GLU A 148 3.61 1.06 16.77
N LYS A 149 2.63 1.67 16.06
CA LYS A 149 1.30 1.07 15.84
C LYS A 149 1.36 -0.20 14.99
N LEU A 150 2.32 -0.29 14.08
CA LEU A 150 2.51 -1.45 13.21
C LEU A 150 3.49 -2.47 13.81
N SER A 151 4.11 -2.16 14.96
CA SER A 151 5.16 -2.99 15.58
C SER A 151 6.23 -3.40 14.57
N TYR A 152 6.65 -2.46 13.72
CA TYR A 152 7.55 -2.68 12.59
C TYR A 152 8.60 -1.58 12.51
N SER A 153 9.87 -1.95 12.47
CA SER A 153 10.95 -1.00 12.16
C SER A 153 11.10 -0.85 10.65
N CYS A 154 10.72 0.32 10.14
CA CYS A 154 10.73 0.58 8.71
C CYS A 154 12.17 0.85 8.25
N PRO A 155 12.75 0.08 7.30
CA PRO A 155 14.12 0.31 6.85
C PRO A 155 14.26 1.54 5.95
N ILE A 156 13.17 2.02 5.35
CA ILE A 156 13.22 3.08 4.33
C ILE A 156 12.75 4.45 4.81
N TYR A 157 12.20 4.60 6.02
CA TYR A 157 11.53 5.85 6.41
C TYR A 157 12.46 7.07 6.35
N GLN A 158 13.71 6.95 6.78
CA GLN A 158 14.66 8.07 6.75
C GLN A 158 15.01 8.49 5.33
N HIS A 159 15.18 7.51 4.44
CA HIS A 159 15.48 7.74 3.03
C HIS A 159 14.30 8.46 2.35
N VAL A 160 13.06 8.00 2.57
CA VAL A 160 11.85 8.67 2.07
C VAL A 160 11.78 10.12 2.57
N LEU A 161 12.03 10.35 3.86
CA LEU A 161 11.95 11.70 4.45
C LEU A 161 13.09 12.64 4.02
N LYS A 162 14.20 12.10 3.50
CA LYS A 162 15.26 12.86 2.82
C LYS A 162 14.93 13.18 1.36
N GLY A 163 13.83 12.64 0.84
CA GLY A 163 13.41 12.81 -0.55
C GLY A 163 14.02 11.80 -1.52
N GLU A 164 14.59 10.70 -1.02
CA GLU A 164 15.09 9.61 -1.86
C GLU A 164 13.91 8.82 -2.44
N ILE A 165 14.04 8.38 -3.69
CA ILE A 165 13.04 7.54 -4.37
C ILE A 165 13.30 6.09 -3.96
N VAL A 166 12.74 5.71 -2.82
CA VAL A 166 12.83 4.36 -2.27
C VAL A 166 11.46 3.83 -1.91
N GLY A 167 11.37 2.51 -1.92
CA GLY A 167 10.08 1.84 -1.96
C GLY A 167 9.64 1.74 -3.40
#